data_AF-A0A7S1LF80-F1
#
_entry.id   AF-A0A7S1LF80-F1
#
_cell.length_a   1.000
_cell.length_b   1.000
_cell.length_c   1.000
_cell.angle_alpha   90.00
_cell.angle_beta   90.00
_cell.angle_gamma   90.00
#
_symmetry.space_group_name_H-M   'P 1'
#
loop_
_entity.id
_entity.type
_entity.pdbx_description
1 polymer ?
#
loop_
_entity_poly.entity_id
_entity_poly.type
_entity_poly.pdbx_seq_one_letter_code
_entity_poly.pdbx_strand_id
1 'polypeptide(L)'
;LRILDLGILSSYSYDDNDTHYEKGGEVWDATSTTFTGRGLTARILDHQRYDKVGRVIVFRFTSDGGSASGTTVLVVKGSSDAFDFYTDAGLWSMICCIQMLTFFVPLLNQLPNQIFAGILWALPTPGIFTNIDAIYHNFSKQYPEDAFLITGHSLGGGVATAAGGRLGIHAISFSGPGSHFSRLRF
;
A
#
# COMPACT_ATOMS: atom_id res chain seq x y z
N LEU A 1 -7.85 -1.75 15.32
CA LEU A 1 -6.60 -1.71 14.52
C LEU A 1 -5.80 -0.46 14.88
N ARG A 2 -4.47 -0.54 15.07
CA ARG A 2 -3.60 0.61 15.36
C ARG A 2 -2.71 0.95 14.16
N ILE A 3 -2.16 2.17 14.12
CA ILE A 3 -1.26 2.61 13.04
C ILE A 3 -0.03 1.69 12.92
N LEU A 4 0.55 1.25 14.05
CA LEU A 4 1.70 0.33 14.01
C LEU A 4 1.36 -1.00 13.32
N ASP A 5 0.14 -1.50 13.50
CA ASP A 5 -0.33 -2.74 12.88
C ASP A 5 -0.30 -2.60 11.34
N LEU A 6 -0.66 -1.43 10.81
CA LEU A 6 -0.62 -1.13 9.38
C LEU A 6 0.80 -1.04 8.81
N GLY A 7 1.76 -0.62 9.63
CA GLY A 7 3.18 -0.65 9.27
C GLY A 7 3.68 -2.07 9.07
N ILE A 8 3.31 -2.98 9.98
CA ILE A 8 3.62 -4.42 9.88
C ILE A 8 2.98 -5.01 8.61
N LEU A 9 1.69 -4.75 8.36
CA LEU A 9 1.02 -5.23 7.15
C LEU A 9 1.69 -4.70 5.87
N SER A 10 2.10 -3.44 5.86
CA SER A 10 2.82 -2.84 4.73
C SER A 10 4.15 -3.55 4.47
N SER A 11 4.85 -4.01 5.53
CA SER A 11 6.06 -4.82 5.39
C SER A 11 5.79 -6.20 4.82
N TYR A 12 4.68 -6.85 5.21
CA TYR A 12 4.31 -8.15 4.68
C TYR A 12 4.13 -8.13 3.17
N SER A 13 3.63 -7.04 2.59
CA SER A 13 3.47 -6.94 1.13
C SER A 13 4.73 -7.18 0.30
N TYR A 14 5.92 -7.11 0.91
CA TYR A 14 7.21 -7.37 0.29
C TYR A 14 7.66 -8.83 0.31
N ASP A 15 6.96 -9.73 1.01
CA ASP A 15 7.30 -11.16 1.02
C ASP A 15 7.17 -11.73 -0.39
N ASP A 16 8.28 -12.24 -0.93
CA ASP A 16 8.42 -12.72 -2.31
C ASP A 16 7.85 -14.12 -2.54
N ASN A 17 7.61 -14.86 -1.47
CA ASN A 17 7.06 -16.19 -1.53
C ASN A 17 5.54 -16.17 -1.33
N ASP A 18 4.80 -16.29 -2.44
CA ASP A 18 3.34 -16.30 -2.40
C ASP A 18 2.76 -17.42 -1.51
N THR A 19 3.48 -18.53 -1.30
CA THR A 19 3.03 -19.62 -0.41
C THR A 19 3.01 -19.22 1.07
N HIS A 20 3.75 -18.18 1.47
CA HIS A 20 3.75 -17.70 2.86
C HIS A 20 2.41 -17.08 3.27
N TYR A 21 1.59 -16.65 2.31
CA TYR A 21 0.26 -16.08 2.55
C TYR A 21 -0.83 -17.15 2.65
N GLU A 22 -0.53 -18.38 2.25
CA GLU A 22 -1.45 -19.51 2.34
C GLU A 22 -1.49 -20.09 3.77
N LYS A 23 -2.51 -20.92 4.05
CA LYS A 23 -2.71 -21.48 5.39
C LYS A 23 -1.52 -22.33 5.82
N GLY A 24 -0.85 -21.93 6.91
CA GLY A 24 0.36 -22.56 7.43
C GLY A 24 1.66 -22.01 6.85
N GLY A 25 1.57 -20.95 6.03
CA GLY A 25 2.71 -20.15 5.61
C GLY A 25 3.13 -19.14 6.68
N GLU A 26 4.36 -18.63 6.58
CA GLU A 26 4.94 -17.75 7.59
C GLU A 26 4.14 -16.46 7.80
N VAL A 27 3.71 -15.79 6.73
CA VAL A 27 2.90 -14.56 6.81
C VAL A 27 1.50 -14.86 7.35
N TRP A 28 0.91 -16.00 7.00
CA TRP A 28 -0.37 -16.46 7.55
C TRP A 28 -0.30 -16.69 9.06
N ASP A 29 0.71 -17.43 9.52
CA ASP A 29 0.92 -17.75 10.93
C ASP A 29 1.31 -16.51 11.73
N ALA A 30 2.15 -15.64 11.17
CA ALA A 30 2.51 -14.37 11.78
C ALA A 30 1.30 -13.43 11.90
N THR A 31 0.46 -13.34 10.87
CA THR A 31 -0.76 -12.52 10.89
C THR A 31 -1.75 -13.05 11.93
N SER A 32 -2.02 -14.35 11.94
CA SER A 32 -2.93 -14.92 12.93
C SER A 32 -2.40 -14.78 14.35
N THR A 33 -1.12 -15.06 14.60
CA THR A 33 -0.54 -14.99 15.95
C THR A 33 -0.43 -13.56 16.49
N THR A 34 -0.01 -12.61 15.65
CA THR A 34 0.25 -11.21 16.07
C THR A 34 -1.03 -10.49 16.49
N PHE A 35 -2.16 -10.80 15.84
CA PHE A 35 -3.41 -10.05 16.03
C PHE A 35 -4.45 -10.76 16.92
N THR A 36 -4.41 -12.10 17.02
CA THR A 36 -5.38 -12.89 17.82
C THR A 36 -5.32 -12.60 19.33
N GLY A 37 -4.16 -12.24 19.87
CA GLY A 37 -4.01 -11.96 21.32
C GLY A 37 -4.75 -10.73 21.85
N ARG A 38 -5.48 -9.99 21.01
CA ARG A 38 -6.11 -8.69 21.35
C ARG A 38 -7.63 -8.66 21.20
N GLY A 39 -8.30 -9.81 21.10
CA GLY A 39 -9.76 -9.83 20.86
C GLY A 39 -10.13 -9.64 19.38
N LEU A 40 -9.16 -9.78 18.46
CA LEU A 40 -9.31 -9.55 17.03
C LEU A 40 -8.80 -10.75 16.26
N THR A 41 -9.64 -11.32 15.41
CA THR A 41 -9.24 -12.36 14.46
C THR A 41 -8.80 -11.70 13.16
N ALA A 42 -7.55 -11.90 12.76
CA ALA A 42 -7.01 -11.45 11.47
C ALA A 42 -6.98 -12.60 10.46
N ARG A 43 -7.38 -12.33 9.22
CA ARG A 43 -7.36 -13.30 8.11
C ARG A 43 -6.86 -12.66 6.83
N ILE A 44 -6.10 -13.41 6.06
CA ILE A 44 -5.72 -13.04 4.70
C ILE A 44 -6.87 -13.48 3.79
N LEU A 45 -7.45 -12.54 3.04
CA LEU A 45 -8.55 -12.82 2.12
C LEU A 45 -8.05 -13.12 0.70
N ASP A 46 -7.04 -12.38 0.27
CA ASP A 46 -6.48 -12.48 -1.07
C ASP A 46 -5.03 -11.96 -1.07
N HIS A 47 -4.21 -12.57 -1.91
CA HIS A 47 -2.85 -12.13 -2.17
C HIS A 47 -2.56 -12.21 -3.66
N GLN A 48 -1.97 -11.16 -4.20
CA GLN A 48 -1.52 -11.14 -5.58
C GLN A 48 -0.09 -11.66 -5.68
N ARG A 49 0.28 -12.18 -6.86
CA ARG A 49 1.64 -12.65 -7.11
C ARG A 49 2.68 -11.53 -6.93
N TYR A 50 3.87 -11.89 -6.45
CA TYR A 50 4.93 -10.92 -6.17
C TYR A 50 5.37 -10.09 -7.39
N ASP A 51 5.37 -10.70 -8.58
CA ASP A 51 5.74 -10.10 -9.86
C ASP A 51 4.72 -9.08 -10.40
N LYS A 52 3.52 -9.01 -9.78
CA LYS A 52 2.48 -8.08 -10.21
C LYS A 52 2.83 -6.63 -9.83
N VAL A 53 2.91 -5.77 -10.83
CA VAL A 53 3.09 -4.32 -10.64
C VAL A 53 1.89 -3.76 -9.86
N GLY A 54 2.17 -3.07 -8.75
CA GLY A 54 1.13 -2.57 -7.86
C GLY A 54 0.38 -3.69 -7.12
N ARG A 55 1.10 -4.78 -6.77
CA ARG A 55 0.60 -5.90 -5.96
C ARG A 55 -0.20 -5.39 -4.76
N VAL A 56 -1.38 -5.97 -4.57
CA VAL A 56 -2.24 -5.71 -3.42
C VAL A 56 -2.41 -6.99 -2.61
N ILE A 57 -2.31 -6.89 -1.29
CA ILE A 57 -2.68 -7.95 -0.34
C ILE A 57 -3.89 -7.48 0.46
N VAL A 58 -4.87 -8.35 0.67
CA VAL A 58 -6.11 -8.02 1.36
C VAL A 58 -6.17 -8.75 2.70
N PHE A 59 -6.24 -7.99 3.77
CA PHE A 59 -6.39 -8.49 5.13
C PHE A 59 -7.75 -8.09 5.68
N ARG A 60 -8.41 -8.99 6.42
CA ARG A 60 -9.66 -8.70 7.13
C ARG A 60 -9.49 -8.94 8.62
N PHE A 61 -9.97 -7.99 9.41
CA PHE A 61 -9.96 -8.03 10.87
C PHE A 61 -11.40 -8.04 11.39
N THR A 62 -11.74 -9.00 12.23
CA THR A 62 -13.06 -9.12 12.86
C THR A 62 -12.91 -9.24 14.37
N SER A 63 -13.89 -8.76 15.14
CA SER A 63 -13.92 -9.03 16.59
C SER A 63 -14.04 -10.52 16.86
N ASP A 64 -13.37 -10.99 17.91
CA ASP A 64 -13.46 -12.39 18.35
C ASP A 64 -14.93 -12.75 18.63
N GLY A 65 -15.39 -13.83 17.99
CA GLY A 65 -16.81 -14.21 17.96
C GLY A 65 -17.47 -14.16 16.58
N GLY A 66 -16.75 -13.72 15.53
CA GLY A 66 -17.23 -13.80 14.15
C GLY A 66 -18.29 -12.75 13.81
N SER A 67 -18.03 -11.49 14.18
CA SER A 67 -18.90 -10.37 13.83
C SER A 67 -19.06 -10.22 12.30
N ALA A 68 -20.27 -9.88 11.86
CA ALA A 68 -20.56 -9.59 10.46
C ALA A 68 -19.79 -8.35 9.96
N SER A 69 -19.55 -7.39 10.85
CA SER A 69 -18.75 -6.19 10.61
C SER A 69 -17.29 -6.38 11.01
N GLY A 70 -16.40 -5.93 10.14
CA GLY A 70 -14.95 -5.98 10.32
C GLY A 70 -14.24 -4.75 9.75
N THR A 71 -12.92 -4.83 9.66
CA THR A 71 -12.10 -3.87 8.93
C THR A 71 -11.32 -4.61 7.87
N THR A 72 -11.52 -4.25 6.61
CA THR A 72 -10.75 -4.78 5.48
C THR A 72 -9.67 -3.78 5.08
N VAL A 73 -8.43 -4.25 5.06
CA VAL A 73 -7.23 -3.46 4.77
C VAL A 73 -6.63 -3.93 3.46
N LEU A 74 -6.55 -3.03 2.48
CA LEU A 74 -5.84 -3.23 1.23
C LEU A 74 -4.40 -2.72 1.40
N VAL A 75 -3.43 -3.57 1.16
CA VAL A 75 -2.01 -3.23 1.33
C VAL A 75 -1.34 -3.22 -0.03
N VAL A 76 -0.80 -2.08 -0.44
CA VAL A 76 -0.12 -1.90 -1.73
C VAL A 76 1.39 -2.00 -1.56
N LYS A 77 2.00 -2.94 -2.28
CA LYS A 77 3.46 -3.13 -2.30
C LYS A 77 4.17 -1.94 -2.97
N GLY A 78 5.27 -1.48 -2.39
CA GLY A 78 6.20 -0.55 -3.04
C GLY A 78 7.20 -1.24 -3.98
N SER A 79 8.12 -0.49 -4.58
CA SER A 79 9.15 -1.03 -5.48
C SER A 79 10.03 -2.08 -4.76
N SER A 80 10.27 -3.24 -5.37
CA SER A 80 10.92 -4.38 -4.70
C SER A 80 12.26 -4.82 -5.32
N ASP A 81 12.64 -4.32 -6.50
CA ASP A 81 13.88 -4.71 -7.18
C ASP A 81 14.98 -3.64 -7.05
N ALA A 82 15.62 -3.59 -5.89
CA ALA A 82 16.87 -2.84 -5.71
C ALA A 82 18.11 -3.62 -6.19
N PHE A 83 17.99 -4.89 -6.60
CA PHE A 83 19.13 -5.73 -6.97
C PHE A 83 19.38 -5.80 -8.49
N ASP A 84 18.34 -5.70 -9.32
CA ASP A 84 18.45 -5.45 -10.77
C ASP A 84 18.74 -3.98 -11.12
N PHE A 85 18.71 -3.12 -10.09
CA PHE A 85 19.05 -1.69 -10.16
C PHE A 85 20.52 -1.45 -10.54
N TYR A 86 21.45 -2.37 -10.23
CA TYR A 86 22.88 -2.15 -10.46
C TYR A 86 23.26 -2.02 -11.95
N THR A 87 22.50 -2.62 -12.85
CA THR A 87 22.87 -2.70 -14.27
C THR A 87 22.25 -1.58 -15.12
N ASP A 88 21.16 -0.97 -14.66
CA ASP A 88 20.43 0.09 -15.39
C ASP A 88 20.43 1.47 -14.67
N ALA A 89 21.12 1.56 -13.53
CA ALA A 89 21.21 2.73 -12.63
C ALA A 89 21.91 3.99 -13.18
N GLY A 90 22.43 4.00 -14.41
CA GLY A 90 23.12 5.18 -14.93
C GLY A 90 22.20 6.36 -15.23
N LEU A 91 21.04 6.10 -15.82
CA LEU A 91 20.14 7.14 -16.36
C LEU A 91 18.87 7.33 -15.51
N TRP A 92 18.35 6.27 -14.92
CA TRP A 92 17.10 6.32 -14.13
C TRP A 92 17.32 6.65 -12.65
N SER A 93 18.49 6.32 -12.10
CA SER A 93 18.86 6.72 -10.73
C SER A 93 19.02 8.22 -10.61
N MET A 94 19.47 8.92 -11.66
CA MET A 94 19.60 10.37 -11.62
C MET A 94 18.23 11.06 -11.42
N ILE A 95 17.17 10.52 -12.02
CA ILE A 95 15.80 11.05 -11.89
C ILE A 95 15.22 10.74 -10.50
N CYS A 96 15.42 9.53 -9.99
CA CYS A 96 15.05 9.17 -8.61
C CYS A 96 15.85 9.95 -7.56
N CYS A 97 17.15 10.18 -7.78
CA CYS A 97 18.00 11.01 -6.94
C CYS A 97 17.59 12.48 -7.01
N ILE A 98 17.15 13.01 -8.16
CA ILE A 98 16.59 14.37 -8.27
C ILE A 98 15.25 14.46 -7.53
N GLN A 99 14.41 13.42 -7.58
CA GLN A 99 13.19 13.31 -6.76
C GLN A 99 13.49 13.20 -5.25
N MET A 100 14.66 12.68 -4.88
CA MET A 100 15.16 12.65 -3.50
C MET A 100 15.95 13.92 -3.12
N LEU A 101 16.50 14.68 -4.08
CA LEU A 101 17.23 15.94 -3.83
C LEU A 101 16.27 17.11 -3.65
N THR A 102 15.09 17.06 -4.29
CA THR A 102 13.99 18.01 -4.05
C THR A 102 13.44 17.92 -2.61
N PHE A 103 13.79 16.88 -1.84
CA PHE A 103 13.51 16.79 -0.40
C PHE A 103 14.42 17.67 0.47
N PHE A 104 15.60 18.10 -0.03
CA PHE A 104 16.55 18.90 0.76
C PHE A 104 16.59 20.38 0.39
N VAL A 105 16.18 20.74 -0.84
CA VAL A 105 16.16 22.13 -1.31
C VAL A 105 14.70 22.55 -1.53
N PRO A 106 14.25 23.70 -0.98
CA PRO A 106 12.89 24.21 -1.15
C PRO A 106 12.68 24.78 -2.57
N LEU A 107 12.93 23.98 -3.60
CA LEU A 107 12.62 24.29 -5.00
C LEU A 107 11.20 23.83 -5.38
N LEU A 108 10.58 22.97 -4.55
CA LEU A 108 9.22 22.44 -4.74
C LEU A 108 8.09 23.44 -4.46
N ASN A 109 8.36 24.55 -3.75
CA ASN A 109 7.37 25.61 -3.56
C ASN A 109 7.09 26.42 -4.85
N GLN A 110 7.79 26.12 -5.95
CA GLN A 110 7.62 26.77 -7.25
C GLN A 110 7.36 25.78 -8.40
N LEU A 111 7.16 24.50 -8.11
CA LEU A 111 7.01 23.49 -9.15
C LEU A 111 5.57 23.55 -9.73
N PRO A 112 5.40 23.94 -11.01
CA PRO A 112 4.08 24.06 -11.62
C PRO A 112 3.36 22.71 -11.63
N ASN A 113 2.03 22.72 -11.45
CA ASN A 113 1.15 21.53 -11.47
C ASN A 113 1.39 20.56 -12.66
N GLN A 114 2.02 21.05 -13.72
CA GLN A 114 2.40 20.33 -14.93
C GLN A 114 3.46 19.23 -14.69
N ILE A 115 4.37 19.41 -13.74
CA ILE A 115 5.42 18.40 -13.47
C ILE A 115 4.88 17.25 -12.62
N PHE A 116 3.94 17.53 -11.71
CA PHE A 116 3.21 16.50 -10.97
C PHE A 116 2.33 15.65 -11.90
N ALA A 117 1.64 16.30 -12.84
CA ALA A 117 0.92 15.63 -13.91
C ALA A 117 1.85 14.82 -14.83
N GLY A 118 3.06 15.30 -15.10
CA GLY A 118 4.08 14.61 -15.87
C GLY A 118 4.61 13.34 -15.20
N ILE A 119 4.79 13.35 -13.88
CA ILE A 119 5.19 12.15 -13.11
C ILE A 119 4.06 11.11 -13.11
N LEU A 120 2.81 11.54 -12.94
CA LEU A 120 1.63 10.66 -13.06
C LEU A 120 1.45 10.10 -14.48
N TRP A 121 1.84 10.86 -15.51
CA TRP A 121 1.83 10.41 -16.91
C TRP A 121 2.99 9.46 -17.26
N ALA A 122 4.15 9.64 -16.61
CA ALA A 122 5.35 8.85 -16.84
C ALA A 122 5.32 7.49 -16.14
N LEU A 123 4.50 7.34 -15.09
CA LEU A 123 4.18 6.03 -14.54
C LEU A 123 3.21 5.34 -15.51
N PRO A 124 3.50 4.12 -16.02
CA PRO A 124 2.54 3.36 -16.81
C PRO A 124 1.45 2.81 -15.87
N THR A 125 0.55 3.68 -15.41
CA THR A 125 -0.36 3.44 -14.27
C THR A 125 -1.82 3.06 -14.54
N PRO A 126 -2.37 2.88 -15.77
CA PRO A 126 -3.79 2.59 -15.90
C PRO A 126 -4.18 1.24 -15.27
N GLY A 127 -3.25 0.28 -15.23
CA GLY A 127 -3.50 -1.04 -14.64
C GLY A 127 -3.57 -1.07 -13.11
N ILE A 128 -2.77 -0.27 -12.41
CA ILE A 128 -2.64 -0.34 -10.94
C ILE A 128 -3.93 0.15 -10.27
N PHE A 129 -4.42 1.33 -10.65
CA PHE A 129 -5.65 1.87 -10.06
C PHE A 129 -6.88 1.05 -10.45
N THR A 130 -6.94 0.56 -11.70
CA THR A 130 -8.03 -0.34 -12.14
C THR A 130 -8.03 -1.64 -11.34
N ASN A 131 -6.84 -2.20 -11.05
CA ASN A 131 -6.70 -3.39 -10.22
C ASN A 131 -7.16 -3.15 -8.77
N ILE A 132 -6.76 -2.03 -8.17
CA ILE A 132 -7.19 -1.67 -6.80
C ILE A 132 -8.71 -1.45 -6.76
N ASP A 133 -9.27 -0.71 -7.73
CA ASP A 133 -10.71 -0.47 -7.84
C ASP A 133 -11.48 -1.80 -7.95
N ALA A 134 -10.99 -2.74 -8.78
CA ALA A 134 -11.61 -4.05 -8.96
C ALA A 134 -11.60 -4.89 -7.67
N ILE A 135 -10.46 -4.92 -6.96
CA ILE A 135 -10.32 -5.64 -5.68
C ILE A 135 -11.25 -5.02 -4.64
N TYR A 136 -11.23 -3.69 -4.51
CA TYR A 136 -12.09 -2.98 -3.58
C TYR A 136 -13.57 -3.27 -3.84
N HIS A 137 -14.03 -3.14 -5.08
CA HIS A 137 -15.44 -3.39 -5.40
C HIS A 137 -15.86 -4.85 -5.25
N ASN A 138 -14.95 -5.81 -5.43
CA ASN A 138 -15.24 -7.22 -5.18
C ASN A 138 -15.48 -7.45 -3.68
N PHE A 139 -14.56 -6.97 -2.84
CA PHE A 139 -14.65 -7.18 -1.40
C PHE A 139 -15.70 -6.29 -0.73
N SER A 140 -15.98 -5.09 -1.23
CA SER A 140 -17.05 -4.25 -0.70
C SER A 140 -18.44 -4.85 -0.92
N LYS A 141 -18.61 -5.65 -1.98
CA LYS A 141 -19.84 -6.42 -2.22
C LYS A 141 -19.92 -7.65 -1.32
N GLN A 142 -18.78 -8.31 -1.08
CA GLN A 142 -18.71 -9.51 -0.24
C GLN A 142 -18.84 -9.19 1.26
N TYR A 143 -18.33 -8.03 1.68
CA TYR A 143 -18.31 -7.57 3.07
C TYR A 143 -18.84 -6.12 3.16
N PRO A 144 -20.17 -5.92 2.98
CA PRO A 144 -20.76 -4.58 2.95
C PRO A 144 -20.72 -3.84 4.29
N GLU A 145 -20.63 -4.58 5.40
CA GLU A 145 -20.57 -4.05 6.77
C GLU A 145 -19.14 -3.76 7.24
N ASP A 146 -18.13 -3.99 6.39
CA ASP A 146 -16.74 -3.75 6.73
C ASP A 146 -16.34 -2.29 6.50
N ALA A 147 -15.52 -1.75 7.41
CA ALA A 147 -14.79 -0.52 7.16
C ALA A 147 -13.59 -0.82 6.24
N PHE A 148 -13.42 -0.06 5.17
CA PHE A 148 -12.31 -0.22 4.24
C PHE A 148 -11.20 0.80 4.48
N LEU A 149 -9.96 0.32 4.44
CA LEU A 149 -8.75 1.11 4.57
C LEU A 149 -7.75 0.66 3.50
N ILE A 150 -6.97 1.59 2.98
CA ILE A 150 -5.81 1.28 2.13
C ILE A 150 -4.51 1.76 2.79
N THR A 151 -3.45 0.97 2.68
CA THR A 151 -2.13 1.31 3.21
C THR A 151 -1.01 0.88 2.28
N GLY A 152 0.17 1.46 2.45
CA GLY A 152 1.37 1.05 1.72
C GLY A 152 2.61 1.79 2.18
N HIS A 153 3.77 1.29 1.76
CA HIS A 153 5.07 1.88 2.05
C HIS A 153 5.76 2.43 0.78
N SER A 154 6.51 3.54 0.90
CA SER A 154 7.25 4.16 -0.20
C SER A 154 6.33 4.49 -1.40
N LEU A 155 6.64 4.04 -2.62
CA LEU A 155 5.77 4.17 -3.79
C LEU A 155 4.36 3.60 -3.54
N GLY A 156 4.26 2.45 -2.85
CA GLY A 156 2.99 1.84 -2.48
C GLY A 156 2.16 2.72 -1.55
N GLY A 157 2.82 3.52 -0.70
CA GLY A 157 2.17 4.52 0.14
C GLY A 157 1.63 5.72 -0.64
N GLY A 158 2.29 6.12 -1.73
CA GLY A 158 1.78 7.14 -2.66
C GLY A 158 0.57 6.64 -3.43
N VAL A 159 0.64 5.42 -3.95
CA VAL A 159 -0.48 4.75 -4.63
C VAL A 159 -1.68 4.57 -3.69
N ALA A 160 -1.45 4.14 -2.45
CA ALA A 160 -2.49 4.00 -1.44
C ALA A 160 -3.22 5.33 -1.17
N THR A 161 -2.50 6.44 -1.04
CA THR A 161 -3.09 7.77 -0.85
C THR A 161 -3.97 8.18 -2.03
N ALA A 162 -3.46 8.02 -3.26
CA ALA A 162 -4.20 8.37 -4.47
C ALA A 162 -5.44 7.49 -4.67
N ALA A 163 -5.31 6.18 -4.49
CA ALA A 163 -6.40 5.22 -4.61
C ALA A 163 -7.46 5.41 -3.51
N GLY A 164 -7.05 5.66 -2.26
CA GLY A 164 -7.98 5.96 -1.17
C GLY A 164 -8.78 7.23 -1.42
N GLY A 165 -8.12 8.29 -1.91
CA GLY A 165 -8.80 9.52 -2.32
C GLY A 165 -9.80 9.31 -3.47
N ARG A 166 -9.48 8.45 -4.44
CA ARG A 166 -10.37 8.10 -5.55
C ARG A 166 -11.57 7.26 -5.12
N LEU A 167 -11.36 6.30 -4.22
CA LEU A 167 -12.38 5.38 -3.72
C LEU A 167 -13.22 5.94 -2.56
N GLY A 168 -12.80 7.07 -1.99
CA GLY A 168 -13.45 7.66 -0.81
C GLY A 168 -13.23 6.86 0.47
N ILE A 169 -12.14 6.09 0.56
CA ILE A 169 -11.78 5.29 1.73
C ILE A 169 -10.55 5.86 2.43
N HIS A 170 -10.39 5.56 3.72
CA HIS A 170 -9.23 6.03 4.48
C HIS A 170 -7.93 5.46 3.92
N ALA A 171 -6.89 6.30 3.82
CA ALA A 171 -5.56 5.91 3.39
C ALA A 171 -4.51 6.26 4.44
N ILE A 172 -3.63 5.30 4.75
CA ILE A 172 -2.48 5.51 5.64
C ILE A 172 -1.20 5.18 4.87
N SER A 173 -0.25 6.10 4.86
CA SER A 173 0.95 6.01 4.04
C SER A 173 2.18 6.02 4.92
N PHE A 174 3.05 5.01 4.77
CA PHE A 174 4.33 4.94 5.46
C PHE A 174 5.45 5.35 4.52
N SER A 175 6.16 6.42 4.84
CA SER A 175 7.24 6.95 3.98
C SER A 175 6.81 7.19 2.54
N GLY A 176 5.51 7.43 2.30
CA GLY A 176 5.01 7.74 0.97
C GLY A 176 5.29 9.17 0.58
N PRO A 177 5.41 9.45 -0.74
CA PRO A 177 5.56 10.81 -1.24
C PRO A 177 4.38 11.68 -0.80
N GLY A 178 4.67 12.87 -0.27
CA GLY A 178 3.65 13.85 0.14
C GLY A 178 3.19 13.82 1.60
N SER A 179 3.67 12.88 2.43
CA SER A 179 3.34 12.77 3.87
C SER A 179 3.66 14.04 4.69
N HIS A 180 4.59 14.88 4.22
CA HIS A 180 4.94 16.14 4.86
C HIS A 180 3.91 17.27 4.63
N PHE A 181 3.06 17.19 3.59
CA PHE A 181 2.06 18.25 3.30
C PHE A 181 0.89 18.29 4.29
N SER A 182 0.67 17.23 5.08
CA SER A 182 -0.34 17.22 6.15
C SER A 182 -0.07 18.25 7.25
N ARG A 183 1.21 18.62 7.47
CA ARG A 183 1.60 19.65 8.46
C ARG A 183 1.30 21.09 8.04
N LEU A 184 0.97 21.34 6.76
CA LEU A 184 0.71 22.68 6.26
C LEU A 184 -0.77 23.07 6.31
N ARG A 185 -1.66 22.17 6.75
CA ARG A 185 -3.11 22.44 6.86
C ARG A 185 -3.73 22.07 8.20
N PHE A 186 -2.97 21.47 9.12
CA PHE A 186 -3.38 21.17 10.50
C PHE A 186 -2.26 21.51 11.48
#